data_AF-A0AAW2UGJ4-F1
#
_entry.id   AF-A0AAW2UGJ4-F1
#
_cell.length_a   1.000
_cell.length_b   1.000
_cell.length_c   1.000
_cell.angle_alpha   90.00
_cell.angle_beta   90.00
_cell.angle_gamma   90.00
#
_symmetry.space_group_name_H-M   'P 1'
#
loop_
_entity.id
_entity.type
_entity.pdbx_description
1 polymer ?
#
loop_
_entity_poly.entity_id
_entity_poly.type
_entity_poly.pdbx_seq_one_letter_code
_entity_poly.pdbx_strand_id
1 'polypeptide(L)'
;MAVGRDLKGRKNNVVAVIGDGAMTAGQAYEAMNNAGYLDSDMIVILNDNKQVSLPTANLDGPIPPVGALSSALSRLQSNRPLRELREVAKLYYERLLLKICKIAGSL
;
A
#
# COMPACT_ATOMS: atom_id res chain seq x y z
N MET A 1 3.16 11.39 15.02
CA MET A 1 4.57 10.95 14.95
C MET A 1 5.32 11.58 13.78
N ALA A 2 4.84 11.46 12.53
CA ALA A 2 5.49 12.08 11.35
C ALA A 2 5.65 13.60 11.47
N VAL A 3 4.54 14.33 11.67
CA VAL A 3 4.55 15.78 11.95
C VAL A 3 5.48 16.13 13.12
N GLY A 4 5.47 15.34 14.19
CA GLY A 4 6.34 15.57 15.35
C GLY A 4 7.83 15.32 15.08
N ARG A 5 8.16 14.46 14.10
CA ARG A 5 9.53 14.22 13.61
C ARG A 5 9.98 15.41 12.75
N ASP A 6 9.09 15.95 11.93
CA ASP A 6 9.32 17.14 11.09
C ASP A 6 9.55 18.39 11.97
N LEU A 7 8.68 18.62 12.96
CA LEU A 7 8.82 19.72 13.94
C LEU A 7 10.11 19.65 14.76
N LYS A 8 10.66 18.44 14.97
CA LYS A 8 11.93 18.24 15.67
C LYS A 8 13.14 18.25 14.74
N GLY A 9 12.96 18.50 13.44
CA GLY A 9 14.02 18.50 12.44
C GLY A 9 14.73 17.14 12.28
N ARG A 10 14.08 16.05 12.69
CA ARG A 10 14.66 14.71 12.65
C ARG A 10 14.41 14.09 11.27
N LYS A 11 15.24 13.11 10.89
CA LYS A 11 15.16 12.43 9.59
C LYS A 11 14.86 10.93 9.71
N ASN A 12 14.33 10.50 10.86
CA ASN A 12 13.97 9.10 11.03
C ASN A 12 12.70 8.75 10.23
N ASN A 13 12.60 7.50 9.81
CA ASN A 13 11.40 6.98 9.15
C ASN A 13 10.29 6.76 10.18
N VAL A 14 9.05 7.03 9.78
CA VAL A 14 7.85 6.74 10.56
C VAL A 14 7.05 5.70 9.79
N VAL A 15 6.88 4.52 10.40
CA VAL A 15 6.18 3.39 9.80
C VAL A 15 4.95 3.06 10.63
N ALA A 16 3.78 3.02 10.00
CA ALA A 16 2.54 2.59 10.60
C ALA A 16 2.11 1.26 9.97
N VAL A 17 1.82 0.25 10.80
CA VAL A 17 1.26 -1.03 10.34
C VAL A 17 -0.22 -1.03 10.69
N ILE A 18 -1.09 -1.13 9.69
CA ILE A 18 -2.54 -1.03 9.82
C ILE A 18 -3.16 -2.33 9.32
N GLY A 19 -4.10 -2.91 10.08
CA GLY A 19 -4.89 -4.06 9.62
C GLY A 19 -6.06 -3.62 8.73
N ASP A 20 -6.54 -4.51 7.86
CA ASP A 20 -7.72 -4.29 7.00
C ASP A 20 -8.97 -3.86 7.80
N GLY A 21 -9.24 -4.48 8.95
CA GLY A 21 -10.34 -4.10 9.85
C GLY A 21 -10.14 -2.78 10.61
N ALA A 22 -8.90 -2.30 10.74
CA ALA A 22 -8.63 -0.98 11.31
C ALA A 22 -8.81 0.14 10.26
N MET A 23 -8.59 -0.17 8.97
CA MET A 23 -8.76 0.79 7.88
C MET A 23 -10.23 1.04 7.51
N THR A 24 -11.15 0.14 7.90
CA THR A 24 -12.60 0.40 7.79
C THR A 24 -13.08 1.46 8.78
N ALA A 25 -12.30 1.78 9.82
CA ALA A 25 -12.60 2.91 10.69
C ALA A 25 -12.29 4.23 9.96
N GLY A 26 -13.25 5.15 9.92
CA GLY A 26 -13.11 6.45 9.22
C GLY A 26 -11.92 7.29 9.68
N GLN A 27 -11.49 7.11 10.94
CA GLN A 27 -10.33 7.79 11.52
C GLN A 27 -9.01 7.44 10.83
N ALA A 28 -8.85 6.20 10.33
CA ALA A 28 -7.65 5.83 9.58
C ALA A 28 -7.59 6.57 8.24
N TYR A 29 -8.74 6.70 7.56
CA TYR A 29 -8.85 7.43 6.31
C TYR A 29 -8.62 8.93 6.49
N GLU A 30 -9.23 9.52 7.52
CA GLU A 30 -9.03 10.94 7.87
C GLU A 30 -7.57 11.24 8.23
N ALA A 31 -6.93 10.37 9.01
CA ALA A 31 -5.52 10.52 9.38
C ALA A 31 -4.60 10.45 8.15
N MET A 32 -4.85 9.56 7.19
CA MET A 32 -4.08 9.48 5.93
C MET A 32 -4.28 10.72 5.06
N ASN A 33 -5.52 11.22 4.95
CA ASN A 33 -5.80 12.44 4.21
C ASN A 33 -5.10 13.65 4.84
N ASN A 34 -5.13 13.76 6.17
CA ASN A 34 -4.42 14.80 6.90
C ASN A 34 -2.90 14.69 6.77
N ALA A 35 -2.35 13.47 6.76
CA ALA A 35 -0.91 13.25 6.52
C ALA A 35 -0.49 13.72 5.12
N GLY A 36 -1.32 13.49 4.10
CA GLY A 36 -1.09 14.00 2.74
C GLY A 36 -1.23 15.52 2.63
N TYR A 37 -2.18 16.13 3.34
CA TYR A 37 -2.32 17.59 3.40
C TYR A 37 -1.11 18.28 4.04
N LEU A 38 -0.53 17.65 5.07
CA LEU A 38 0.63 18.17 5.80
C LEU A 38 1.98 17.83 5.15
N ASP A 39 1.98 17.14 4.00
CA ASP A 39 3.18 16.69 3.28
C ASP A 39 4.19 15.96 4.19
N SER A 40 3.68 15.19 5.16
CA SER A 40 4.51 14.51 6.16
C SER A 40 4.89 13.10 5.70
N ASP A 41 6.19 12.87 5.53
CA ASP A 41 6.72 11.58 5.07
C ASP A 41 6.45 10.41 6.04
N MET A 42 5.53 9.52 5.70
CA MET A 42 5.31 8.29 6.47
C MET A 42 5.04 7.09 5.57
N ILE A 43 5.47 5.92 6.03
CA ILE A 43 5.25 4.65 5.35
C ILE A 43 4.08 3.95 6.04
N VAL A 44 3.04 3.61 5.27
CA VAL A 44 1.91 2.84 5.76
C VAL A 44 1.99 1.44 5.17
N ILE A 45 2.05 0.43 6.04
CA ILE A 45 1.99 -0.98 5.67
C ILE A 45 0.58 -1.48 5.99
N LEU A 46 -0.18 -1.79 4.95
CA LEU A 46 -1.46 -2.46 5.10
C LEU A 46 -1.24 -3.96 5.24
N ASN A 47 -1.53 -4.49 6.42
CA ASN A 47 -1.60 -5.93 6.67
C ASN A 47 -3.02 -6.43 6.39
N ASP A 48 -3.27 -6.81 5.13
CA ASP A 48 -4.52 -7.44 4.70
C ASP A 48 -4.43 -8.95 4.93
N ASN A 49 -4.95 -9.41 6.07
CA ASN A 49 -4.92 -10.83 6.43
C ASN A 49 -6.15 -11.60 5.93
N LYS A 50 -7.17 -10.97 5.31
CA LYS A 50 -8.46 -11.60 4.93
C LYS A 50 -9.09 -12.50 6.01
N GLN A 51 -8.65 -12.35 7.25
CA GLN A 51 -9.03 -13.15 8.39
C GLN A 51 -9.63 -12.18 9.39
N VAL A 52 -10.86 -12.49 9.80
CA VAL A 52 -11.52 -11.85 10.93
C VAL A 52 -10.56 -11.80 12.11
N SER A 53 -10.33 -10.61 12.67
CA SER A 53 -9.50 -10.43 13.87
C SER A 53 -10.17 -10.94 15.16
N LEU A 54 -11.31 -11.63 15.03
CA LEU A 54 -11.99 -12.34 16.08
C LEU A 54 -12.10 -13.82 15.66
N PRO A 55 -11.95 -14.79 16.58
CA PRO A 55 -12.33 -16.17 16.34
C PRO A 55 -13.87 -16.26 16.25
N THR A 56 -14.46 -15.70 15.20
CA THR A 56 -15.87 -15.87 14.86
C THR A 56 -16.02 -17.10 13.98
N ALA A 57 -15.73 -18.27 14.56
CA ALA A 57 -16.36 -19.51 14.14
C ALA A 57 -17.63 -19.66 15.00
N ASN A 58 -18.74 -19.08 14.54
CA ASN A 58 -20.05 -19.58 14.96
C ASN A 58 -20.40 -20.78 14.05
N LEU A 59 -21.39 -21.58 14.48
CA LEU A 59 -21.72 -22.92 13.99
C LEU A 59 -21.97 -23.09 12.46
N ASP A 60 -21.98 -22.02 11.67
CA ASP A 60 -22.43 -22.03 10.25
C ASP A 60 -21.39 -21.57 9.20
N GLY A 61 -20.11 -21.41 9.56
CA GLY A 61 -19.01 -21.22 8.58
C GLY A 61 -18.31 -19.85 8.57
N PRO A 62 -17.33 -19.62 7.66
CA PRO A 62 -16.43 -18.47 7.71
C PRO A 62 -17.12 -17.15 7.34
N ILE A 63 -16.96 -16.13 8.18
CA ILE A 63 -17.50 -14.78 7.95
C ILE A 63 -16.60 -14.04 6.95
N PRO A 64 -17.11 -13.57 5.81
CA PRO A 64 -16.33 -12.76 4.88
C PRO A 64 -15.96 -11.41 5.51
N PRO A 65 -14.78 -10.83 5.20
CA PRO A 65 -14.38 -9.53 5.72
C PRO A 65 -15.45 -8.46 5.44
N VAL A 66 -16.01 -7.86 6.50
CA VAL A 66 -17.03 -6.81 6.39
C VAL A 66 -16.36 -5.45 6.15
N GLY A 67 -15.93 -5.20 4.91
CA GLY A 67 -15.34 -3.92 4.54
C GLY A 67 -15.40 -3.64 3.04
N ALA A 68 -16.13 -2.61 2.62
CA ALA A 68 -16.23 -2.16 1.23
C ALA A 68 -14.84 -1.78 0.64
N LEU A 69 -13.91 -1.37 1.49
CA LEU A 69 -12.55 -1.02 1.09
C LEU A 69 -11.67 -2.28 0.88
N SER A 70 -11.88 -3.35 1.65
CA SER A 70 -11.19 -4.64 1.47
C SER A 70 -11.62 -5.30 0.14
N SER A 71 -12.91 -5.22 -0.21
CA SER A 71 -13.40 -5.70 -1.50
C SER A 71 -12.94 -4.83 -2.69
N ALA A 72 -12.86 -3.50 -2.51
CA ALA A 72 -12.33 -2.58 -3.52
C ALA A 72 -10.82 -2.79 -3.78
N LEU A 73 -10.01 -2.93 -2.73
CA LEU A 73 -8.57 -3.19 -2.86
C LEU A 73 -8.27 -4.58 -3.42
N SER A 74 -9.01 -5.61 -2.98
CA SER A 74 -8.92 -6.95 -3.56
C SER A 74 -9.23 -6.93 -5.05
N ARG A 75 -10.24 -6.17 -5.49
CA ARG A 75 -10.57 -6.00 -6.91
C ARG A 75 -9.45 -5.30 -7.69
N LEU A 76 -8.92 -4.19 -7.17
CA LEU A 76 -7.80 -3.46 -7.78
C LEU A 76 -6.54 -4.33 -7.91
N GLN A 77 -6.20 -5.09 -6.86
CA GLN A 77 -5.04 -6.00 -6.89
C GLN A 77 -5.25 -7.19 -7.83
N SER A 78 -6.49 -7.64 -8.01
CA SER A 78 -6.83 -8.78 -8.88
C SER A 78 -7.00 -8.43 -10.37
N ASN A 79 -6.99 -7.15 -10.73
CA ASN A 79 -7.15 -6.70 -12.11
C ASN A 79 -5.97 -7.16 -13.00
N ARG A 80 -6.20 -8.21 -13.80
CA ARG A 80 -5.29 -8.71 -14.86
C ARG A 80 -4.69 -7.62 -15.76
N PRO A 81 -5.44 -6.61 -16.25
CA PRO A 81 -4.85 -5.60 -17.12
C PRO A 81 -3.79 -4.73 -16.42
N LEU A 82 -3.88 -4.49 -15.10
CA LEU A 82 -2.84 -3.77 -14.36
C LEU A 82 -1.56 -4.60 -14.20
N ARG A 83 -1.68 -5.93 -14.08
CA ARG A 83 -0.51 -6.82 -14.08
C ARG A 83 0.16 -6.85 -15.44
N GLU A 84 -0.61 -6.94 -16.52
CA GLU A 84 -0.07 -6.93 -17.89
C GLU A 84 0.61 -5.59 -18.24
N LEU A 85 -0.02 -4.46 -17.90
CA LEU A 85 0.58 -3.12 -18.06
C LEU A 85 1.89 -2.99 -17.28
N ARG A 86 1.93 -3.52 -16.05
CA ARG A 86 3.14 -3.46 -15.22
C ARG A 86 4.26 -4.32 -15.79
N GLU A 87 3.96 -5.51 -16.32
CA GLU A 87 4.97 -6.37 -16.97
C GLU A 87 5.50 -5.74 -18.26
N VAL A 88 4.63 -5.12 -19.07
CA VAL A 88 5.06 -4.38 -20.28
C VAL A 88 5.94 -3.19 -19.89
N ALA A 89 5.54 -2.40 -18.90
CA ALA A 89 6.34 -1.28 -18.41
C ALA A 89 7.72 -1.72 -17.92
N LYS A 90 7.79 -2.86 -17.22
CA LYS A 90 9.05 -3.43 -16.73
C LYS A 90 9.96 -3.88 -17.88
N LEU A 91 9.41 -4.53 -18.91
CA LEU A 91 10.13 -4.91 -20.12
C LEU A 91 10.69 -3.70 -20.90
N TYR A 92 9.91 -2.61 -20.98
CA TYR A 92 10.36 -1.37 -21.60
C TYR A 92 11.51 -0.72 -20.83
N TYR A 93 11.40 -0.65 -19.50
CA TYR A 93 12.45 -0.10 -18.64
C TYR A 93 13.75 -0.91 -18.74
N GLU A 94 13.69 -2.23 -18.66
CA GLU A 94 14.84 -3.13 -18.82
C GLU A 94 15.53 -2.94 -20.18
N ARG A 95 14.75 -2.87 -21.28
CA ARG A 95 15.29 -2.62 -22.63
C ARG A 95 15.90 -1.24 -22.77
N LEU A 96 15.32 -0.22 -22.15
CA LEU A 96 15.84 1.14 -22.18
C LEU A 96 17.15 1.25 -21.40
N LEU A 97 17.21 0.65 -20.20
CA LEU A 97 18.41 0.55 -19.37
C LEU A 97 19.54 -0.20 -20.11
N LEU A 98 19.23 -1.33 -20.75
CA LEU A 98 20.19 -2.07 -21.57
C LEU A 98 20.72 -1.25 -22.74
N LYS A 99 19.87 -0.47 -23.42
CA LYS A 99 20.31 0.43 -24.50
C LYS A 99 21.24 1.53 -23.99
N ILE A 100 20.91 2.15 -22.86
CA ILE A 100 21.73 3.19 -22.24
C ILE A 100 23.09 2.61 -21.82
N CYS A 101 23.11 1.44 -21.19
CA CYS A 101 24.36 0.76 -20.79
C CYS A 101 25.24 0.41 -22.01
N LYS A 102 24.63 0.01 -23.13
CA LYS A 102 25.36 -0.33 -24.36
C LYS A 102 25.97 0.88 -25.06
N ILE A 103 25.33 2.05 -24.96
CA ILE A 103 25.84 3.33 -25.47
C ILE A 103 26.92 3.89 -24.55
N ALA A 104 26.75 3.73 -23.22
CA ALA A 104 27.73 4.20 -22.23
C ALA A 104 29.00 3.35 -22.16
N GLY A 105 28.94 2.05 -22.52
CA GLY A 105 30.10 1.16 -22.58
C GLY A 105 30.85 1.13 -23.92
N SER A 106 30.43 1.93 -24.91
CA SER A 106 31.12 2.08 -26.21
C SER A 106 31.83 3.43 -26.37
N LEU A 107 31.98 4.17 -25.26
CA LEU A 107 32.83 5.36 -25.08
C LEU A 107 33.98 4.98 -24.15
#